data_AF-A0A4Y4CY51-F1
#
_entry.id   AF-A0A4Y4CY51-F1
#
_cell.length_a   1.000
_cell.length_b   1.000
_cell.length_c   1.000
_cell.angle_alpha   90.00
_cell.angle_beta   90.00
_cell.angle_gamma   90.00
#
_symmetry.space_group_name_H-M   'P 1'
#
loop_
_entity.id
_entity.type
_entity.pdbx_description
1 polymer ?
#
loop_
_entity_poly.entity_id
_entity_poly.type
_entity_poly.pdbx_seq_one_letter_code
_entity_poly.pdbx_strand_id
1 'polypeptide(L)'
;MTLYLHPDAQGNLADAYENAFQTADEIFALSAYLRDWRAFPLAKGCKNATLVVGKDFGITRKQALIDALAWKQANRGVAHVYVAANIDGFHPKIVAWRCDGIHYLIVGSSNLTIAAFETNYEANLRIKISEERYQEITHWIANILGWSVTLDQAWIDAYAEAETPPLGAAPKKMRRPLLASGLIPPRFPGLAAALAERKDKAAAFAPIRDEFEQLLRQCANGQTSEDTFYAWLIENWNHTEWKFQGSGIFRHPRAATDWSLLCQALVAIIDCAGAKRDQMVQIEYDTLEASGRAEVRKAFITEMLCHFFPDDYPLWNAPINTWLREEGFTKQRPRGLSEGEKYIWLAQQVRAALQADPDYPAQNLAELDHVIWAYCRHRGWT
;
A
#
# COMPACT_ATOMS: atom_id res chain seq x y z
N MET A 1 4.66 31.76 8.04
CA MET A 1 4.99 30.81 6.97
C MET A 1 6.18 31.36 6.22
N THR A 2 7.13 30.52 5.83
CA THR A 2 8.33 30.90 5.08
C THR A 2 8.52 29.90 3.94
N LEU A 3 8.62 30.38 2.70
CA LEU A 3 8.95 29.58 1.53
C LEU A 3 10.46 29.62 1.30
N TYR A 4 11.08 28.46 1.20
CA TYR A 4 12.49 28.31 0.81
C TYR A 4 12.53 27.77 -0.61
N LEU A 5 13.21 28.51 -1.48
CA LEU A 5 13.61 28.09 -2.81
C LEU A 5 15.13 27.98 -2.78
N HIS A 6 15.67 26.78 -2.99
CA HIS A 6 17.12 26.53 -3.04
C HIS A 6 17.51 26.36 -4.51
N PRO A 7 18.68 26.84 -5.00
CA PRO A 7 19.73 27.52 -4.25
C PRO A 7 19.48 28.99 -3.88
N ASP A 8 18.39 29.66 -4.34
CA ASP A 8 18.03 31.03 -3.89
C ASP A 8 16.51 31.32 -4.00
N ALA A 9 15.90 32.06 -3.05
CA ALA A 9 15.88 33.53 -3.15
C ALA A 9 16.32 34.41 -1.94
N GLN A 10 16.13 34.09 -0.65
CA GLN A 10 16.63 34.94 0.48
C GLN A 10 16.78 34.18 1.83
N GLY A 11 17.02 32.87 1.83
CA GLY A 11 17.20 32.13 3.08
C GLY A 11 17.87 30.79 2.88
N ASN A 12 18.79 30.43 3.77
CA ASN A 12 19.52 29.18 3.71
C ASN A 12 18.62 28.03 4.22
N LEU A 13 18.22 27.14 3.30
CA LEU A 13 17.41 25.97 3.61
C LEU A 13 18.08 25.08 4.65
N ALA A 14 19.41 24.94 4.60
CA ALA A 14 20.16 24.17 5.59
C ALA A 14 20.03 24.76 6.99
N ASP A 15 20.10 26.10 7.13
CA ASP A 15 19.97 26.78 8.43
C ASP A 15 18.58 26.57 9.03
N ALA A 16 17.54 26.48 8.19
CA ALA A 16 16.18 26.19 8.65
C ALA A 16 16.05 24.77 9.22
N TYR A 17 16.67 23.79 8.57
CA TYR A 17 16.73 22.41 9.09
C TYR A 17 17.61 22.34 10.33
N GLU A 18 18.79 22.95 10.32
CA GLU A 18 19.67 23.00 11.49
C GLU A 18 18.98 23.64 12.70
N ASN A 19 18.27 24.75 12.49
CA ASN A 19 17.47 25.39 13.53
C ASN A 19 16.40 24.45 14.09
N ALA A 20 15.72 23.66 13.25
CA ALA A 20 14.73 22.70 13.73
C ALA A 20 15.35 21.66 14.67
N PHE A 21 16.49 21.06 14.30
CA PHE A 21 17.18 20.06 15.12
C PHE A 21 17.79 20.66 16.40
N GLN A 22 18.33 21.88 16.33
CA GLN A 22 18.98 22.54 17.47
C GLN A 22 18.02 23.15 18.49
N THR A 23 16.73 23.31 18.15
CA THR A 23 15.72 23.91 19.03
C THR A 23 14.65 22.92 19.51
N ALA A 24 14.55 21.74 18.90
CA ALA A 24 13.47 20.81 19.20
C ALA A 24 13.54 20.18 20.60
N ASP A 25 12.42 20.25 21.32
CA ASP A 25 12.11 19.35 22.44
C ASP A 25 11.80 17.94 21.94
N GLU A 26 11.15 17.86 20.78
CA GLU A 26 10.80 16.63 20.07
C GLU A 26 10.82 16.90 18.57
N ILE A 27 11.37 15.97 17.78
CA ILE A 27 11.47 16.09 16.33
C ILE A 27 11.23 14.75 15.63
N PHE A 28 10.49 14.80 14.51
CA PHE A 28 10.30 13.71 13.57
C PHE A 28 10.77 14.16 12.19
N ALA A 29 11.67 13.41 11.58
CA ALA A 29 12.19 13.67 10.24
C ALA A 29 11.98 12.44 9.36
N LEU A 30 11.29 12.61 8.24
CA LEU A 30 11.00 11.57 7.26
C LEU A 30 11.67 11.95 5.95
N SER A 31 12.53 11.07 5.41
CA SER A 31 13.23 11.28 4.14
C SER A 31 13.00 10.09 3.22
N ALA A 32 12.58 10.36 1.98
CA ALA A 32 12.28 9.32 0.99
C ALA A 32 13.48 8.43 0.70
N TYR A 33 14.68 9.00 0.69
CA TYR A 33 15.93 8.25 0.64
C TYR A 33 17.06 9.03 1.32
N LEU A 34 18.19 8.35 1.59
CA LEU A 34 19.44 8.97 2.01
C LEU A 34 20.60 8.53 1.13
N ARG A 35 21.31 9.47 0.49
CA ARG A 35 22.55 9.17 -0.27
C ARG A 35 23.79 9.59 0.49
N ASP A 36 24.11 10.88 0.44
CA ASP A 36 25.11 11.51 1.28
C ASP A 36 24.34 12.25 2.37
N TRP A 37 24.13 11.59 3.50
CA TRP A 37 23.24 12.10 4.54
C TRP A 37 23.83 13.35 5.21
N ARG A 38 23.03 14.42 5.31
CA ARG A 38 23.40 15.60 6.10
C ARG A 38 22.86 15.44 7.52
N ALA A 39 23.76 15.14 8.45
CA ALA A 39 23.43 15.09 9.87
C ALA A 39 23.35 16.51 10.46
N PHE A 40 22.40 16.73 11.36
CA PHE A 40 22.26 17.97 12.12
C PHE A 40 22.41 17.69 13.63
N PRO A 41 23.04 18.59 14.39
CA PRO A 41 23.17 18.44 15.84
C PRO A 41 21.82 18.63 16.53
N LEU A 42 21.54 17.79 17.53
CA LEU A 42 20.32 17.90 18.35
C LEU A 42 20.48 18.95 19.46
N ALA A 43 19.37 19.57 19.83
CA ALA A 43 19.27 20.36 21.05
C ALA A 43 19.69 19.54 22.27
N LYS A 44 20.47 20.13 23.20
CA LYS A 44 20.88 19.44 24.45
C LYS A 44 19.69 18.97 25.29
N GLY A 45 18.54 19.64 25.18
CA GLY A 45 17.30 19.30 25.89
C GLY A 45 16.32 18.43 25.11
N CYS A 46 16.69 17.96 23.91
CA CYS A 46 15.81 17.13 23.08
C CYS A 46 15.44 15.83 23.83
N LYS A 47 14.15 15.50 23.84
CA LYS A 47 13.59 14.34 24.55
C LYS A 47 13.29 13.17 23.62
N ASN A 48 13.02 13.45 22.35
CA ASN A 48 12.74 12.44 21.34
C ASN A 48 13.13 12.96 19.95
N ALA A 49 13.96 12.21 19.22
CA ALA A 49 14.35 12.52 17.86
C ALA A 49 14.19 11.27 16.99
N THR A 50 13.22 11.27 16.09
CA THR A 50 12.91 10.12 15.24
C THR A 50 13.23 10.43 13.78
N LEU A 51 14.08 9.59 13.17
CA LEU A 51 14.38 9.61 11.74
C LEU A 51 13.76 8.37 11.08
N VAL A 52 13.01 8.55 10.00
CA VAL A 52 12.50 7.46 9.16
C VAL A 52 13.02 7.64 7.73
N VAL A 53 13.61 6.58 7.18
CA VAL A 53 14.22 6.60 5.84
C VAL A 53 13.55 5.59 4.93
N GLY A 54 13.34 5.96 3.67
CA GLY A 54 12.87 5.03 2.65
C GLY A 54 13.98 4.13 2.11
N LYS A 55 13.56 3.00 1.56
CA LYS A 55 14.42 1.95 0.97
C LYS A 55 14.24 1.77 -0.53
N ASP A 56 13.21 2.41 -1.09
CA ASP A 56 12.71 2.13 -2.43
C ASP A 56 13.80 2.28 -3.49
N PHE A 57 13.71 1.48 -4.55
CA PHE A 57 14.64 1.45 -5.68
C PHE A 57 16.12 1.21 -5.32
N GLY A 58 16.45 0.85 -4.07
CA GLY A 58 17.84 0.67 -3.65
C GLY A 58 18.65 1.98 -3.62
N ILE A 59 18.00 3.16 -3.66
CA ILE A 59 18.70 4.44 -3.83
C ILE A 59 19.23 5.03 -2.52
N THR A 60 18.77 4.52 -1.38
CA THR A 60 19.40 4.82 -0.09
C THR A 60 20.77 4.14 -0.06
N ARG A 61 21.82 4.84 0.36
CA ARG A 61 23.19 4.31 0.38
C ARG A 61 23.48 3.66 1.73
N LYS A 62 24.15 2.51 1.72
CA LYS A 62 24.61 1.82 2.93
C LYS A 62 25.46 2.74 3.80
N GLN A 63 26.32 3.56 3.20
CA GLN A 63 27.11 4.52 3.96
C GLN A 63 26.23 5.51 4.74
N ALA A 64 25.20 6.09 4.12
CA ALA A 64 24.27 6.97 4.84
C ALA A 64 23.50 6.26 5.96
N LEU A 65 23.16 4.97 5.78
CA LEU A 65 22.55 4.18 6.85
C LEU A 65 23.51 3.93 8.01
N ILE A 66 24.79 3.65 7.71
CA ILE A 66 25.85 3.52 8.71
C ILE A 66 26.01 4.83 9.48
N ASP A 67 26.02 5.97 8.80
CA ASP A 67 26.14 7.29 9.42
C ASP A 67 24.91 7.60 10.30
N ALA A 68 23.70 7.28 9.82
CA ALA A 68 22.46 7.43 10.59
C ALA A 68 22.45 6.53 11.84
N LEU A 69 22.96 5.31 11.73
CA LEU A 69 23.13 4.41 12.87
C LEU A 69 24.17 4.94 13.86
N ALA A 70 25.28 5.52 13.40
CA ALA A 70 26.26 6.17 14.26
C ALA A 70 25.67 7.39 15.00
N TRP A 71 24.86 8.20 14.32
CA TRP A 71 24.15 9.32 14.95
C TRP A 71 23.15 8.86 16.02
N LYS A 72 22.39 7.79 15.77
CA LYS A 72 21.55 7.13 16.79
C LYS A 72 22.38 6.71 18.00
N GLN A 73 23.56 6.15 17.78
CA GLN A 73 24.46 5.69 18.84
C GLN A 73 25.11 6.85 19.63
N ALA A 74 25.37 7.99 18.98
CA ALA A 74 25.89 9.19 19.64
C ALA A 74 24.82 9.87 20.51
N ASN A 75 23.54 9.68 20.20
CA ASN A 75 22.40 10.30 20.87
C ASN A 75 21.50 9.26 21.56
N ARG A 76 22.12 8.23 22.18
CA ARG A 76 21.41 7.12 22.85
C ARG A 76 20.38 7.63 23.86
N GLY A 77 19.20 7.01 23.83
CA GLY A 77 18.09 7.33 24.73
C GLY A 77 17.17 8.45 24.25
N VAL A 78 17.57 9.18 23.20
CA VAL A 78 16.76 10.25 22.58
C VAL A 78 16.54 9.99 21.09
N ALA A 79 17.58 9.54 20.38
CA ALA A 79 17.51 9.31 18.95
C ALA A 79 17.04 7.90 18.57
N HIS A 80 16.13 7.84 17.61
CA HIS A 80 15.58 6.63 17.02
C HIS A 80 15.68 6.71 15.50
N VAL A 81 16.10 5.63 14.86
CA VAL A 81 16.21 5.56 13.40
C VAL A 81 15.48 4.32 12.93
N TYR A 82 14.59 4.52 11.96
CA TYR A 82 13.74 3.51 11.37
C TYR A 82 13.89 3.50 9.86
N VAL A 83 13.66 2.33 9.26
CA VAL A 83 13.49 2.18 7.82
C VAL A 83 12.04 1.84 7.54
N ALA A 84 11.45 2.53 6.57
CA ALA A 84 10.13 2.22 6.01
C ALA A 84 10.18 0.93 5.17
N ALA A 85 10.54 -0.20 5.80
CA ALA A 85 10.86 -1.45 5.13
C ALA A 85 9.63 -2.13 4.50
N ASN A 86 8.45 -1.96 5.10
CA ASN A 86 7.20 -2.57 4.64
C ASN A 86 6.26 -1.52 4.00
N ILE A 87 6.82 -0.46 3.43
CA ILE A 87 6.08 0.57 2.71
C ILE A 87 6.72 0.70 1.33
N ASP A 88 5.93 0.49 0.28
CA ASP A 88 6.35 0.74 -1.09
C ASP A 88 5.89 2.14 -1.54
N GLY A 89 6.76 2.87 -2.22
CA GLY A 89 6.50 4.26 -2.62
C GLY A 89 6.62 5.25 -1.45
N PHE A 90 7.44 4.94 -0.44
CA PHE A 90 7.75 5.82 0.67
C PHE A 90 8.49 7.06 0.15
N HIS A 91 7.74 8.12 -0.14
CA HIS A 91 8.27 9.36 -0.67
C HIS A 91 8.08 10.65 0.19
N PRO A 92 7.78 10.59 1.51
CA PRO A 92 7.64 11.80 2.31
C PRO A 92 8.99 12.49 2.55
N LYS A 93 8.94 13.82 2.66
CA LYS A 93 10.07 14.73 2.91
C LYS A 93 9.59 15.83 3.84
N ILE A 94 9.61 15.49 5.13
CA ILE A 94 8.97 16.30 6.17
C ILE A 94 9.87 16.32 7.41
N VAL A 95 9.88 17.47 8.09
CA VAL A 95 10.38 17.62 9.44
C VAL A 95 9.32 18.29 10.29
N ALA A 96 8.75 17.57 11.25
CA ALA A 96 7.79 18.11 12.22
C ALA A 96 8.48 18.18 13.59
N TRP A 97 8.37 19.30 14.30
CA TRP A 97 8.98 19.43 15.61
C TRP A 97 8.21 20.36 16.54
N ARG A 98 8.45 20.18 17.85
CA ARG A 98 7.95 21.02 18.92
C ARG A 98 9.12 21.70 19.63
N CYS A 99 8.98 23.00 19.92
CA CYS A 99 9.95 23.80 20.66
C CYS A 99 9.18 24.76 21.58
N ASP A 100 9.38 24.66 22.90
CA ASP A 100 8.76 25.53 23.91
C ASP A 100 7.23 25.61 23.79
N GLY A 101 6.59 24.48 23.47
CA GLY A 101 5.14 24.39 23.26
C GLY A 101 4.64 24.94 21.92
N ILE A 102 5.54 25.41 21.05
CA ILE A 102 5.21 25.83 19.69
C ILE A 102 5.50 24.70 18.71
N HIS A 103 4.56 24.45 17.79
CA HIS A 103 4.63 23.36 16.81
C HIS A 103 4.96 23.89 15.42
N TYR A 104 5.86 23.21 14.73
CA TYR A 104 6.34 23.58 13.41
C TYR A 104 6.38 22.37 12.47
N LEU A 105 6.29 22.68 11.18
CA LEU A 105 6.46 21.72 10.09
C LEU A 105 7.30 22.37 8.99
N ILE A 106 8.27 21.61 8.49
CA ILE A 106 8.86 21.79 7.17
C ILE A 106 8.37 20.65 6.28
N VAL A 107 7.84 20.98 5.12
CA VAL A 107 7.42 20.01 4.10
C VAL A 107 7.84 20.51 2.73
N GLY A 108 8.35 19.63 1.88
CA GLY A 108 8.83 20.04 0.56
C GLY A 108 9.44 18.92 -0.27
N SER A 109 10.32 19.31 -1.18
CA SER A 109 10.99 18.40 -2.11
C SER A 109 12.32 17.83 -1.58
N SER A 110 12.82 18.32 -0.45
CA SER A 110 14.18 18.01 0.00
C SER A 110 14.28 16.72 0.80
N ASN A 111 15.13 15.82 0.31
CA ASN A 111 15.64 14.74 1.14
C ASN A 111 16.71 15.29 2.10
N LEU A 112 17.04 14.55 3.15
CA LEU A 112 18.13 14.91 4.07
C LEU A 112 19.51 14.62 3.47
N THR A 113 19.77 15.05 2.24
CA THR A 113 21.04 14.82 1.54
C THR A 113 21.83 16.10 1.40
N ILE A 114 23.16 16.01 1.40
CA ILE A 114 24.05 17.17 1.16
C ILE A 114 23.64 17.91 -0.13
N ALA A 115 23.37 17.17 -1.21
CA ALA A 115 22.94 17.73 -2.48
C ALA A 115 21.64 18.56 -2.38
N ALA A 116 20.67 18.15 -1.56
CA ALA A 116 19.43 18.92 -1.36
C ALA A 116 19.69 20.30 -0.75
N PHE A 117 20.75 20.43 0.06
CA PHE A 117 21.09 21.66 0.78
C PHE A 117 22.16 22.50 0.10
N GLU A 118 22.82 21.98 -0.93
CA GLU A 118 23.97 22.65 -1.55
C GLU A 118 23.78 22.88 -3.06
N THR A 119 23.22 21.91 -3.78
CA THR A 119 23.26 21.92 -5.26
C THR A 119 21.90 21.83 -5.93
N ASN A 120 20.92 21.17 -5.32
CA ASN A 120 19.64 20.90 -5.96
C ASN A 120 18.76 22.15 -6.06
N TYR A 121 17.80 22.11 -6.99
CA TYR A 121 16.68 23.03 -6.94
C TYR A 121 15.58 22.46 -6.05
N GLU A 122 15.31 23.12 -4.94
CA GLU A 122 14.38 22.62 -3.92
C GLU A 122 13.32 23.66 -3.57
N ALA A 123 12.12 23.20 -3.24
CA ALA A 123 11.04 24.02 -2.71
C ALA A 123 10.54 23.43 -1.39
N ASN A 124 10.61 24.21 -0.31
CA ASN A 124 10.16 23.80 1.01
C ASN A 124 9.35 24.89 1.68
N LEU A 125 8.33 24.49 2.43
CA LEU A 125 7.51 25.38 3.20
C LEU A 125 7.75 25.14 4.69
N ARG A 126 8.18 26.17 5.41
CA ARG A 126 8.18 26.19 6.88
C ARG A 126 6.93 26.89 7.40
N ILE A 127 6.18 26.20 8.22
CA ILE A 127 4.96 26.72 8.84
C ILE A 127 4.96 26.47 10.33
N LYS A 128 4.43 27.45 11.08
CA LYS A 128 3.92 27.22 12.43
C LYS A 128 2.54 26.58 12.27
N ILE A 129 2.29 25.49 12.98
CA ILE A 129 1.02 24.76 12.96
C ILE A 129 0.39 24.76 14.35
N SER A 130 -0.92 24.45 14.40
CA SER A 130 -1.60 24.26 15.68
C SER A 130 -1.20 22.95 16.34
N GLU A 131 -1.48 22.81 17.63
CA GLU A 131 -1.23 21.58 18.37
C GLU A 131 -2.07 20.42 17.82
N GLU A 132 -3.34 20.66 17.47
CA GLU A 132 -4.22 19.64 16.90
C GLU A 132 -3.65 19.12 15.57
N ARG A 133 -3.14 20.01 14.72
CA ARG A 133 -2.50 19.63 13.46
C ARG A 133 -1.20 18.85 13.70
N TYR A 134 -0.42 19.21 14.71
CA TYR A 134 0.78 18.47 15.10
C TYR A 134 0.44 17.07 15.61
N GLN A 135 -0.63 16.94 16.40
CA GLN A 135 -1.14 15.64 16.85
C GLN A 135 -1.61 14.79 15.66
N GLU A 136 -2.32 15.34 14.69
CA GLU A 136 -2.71 14.60 13.47
C GLU A 136 -1.49 14.08 12.70
N ILE A 137 -0.47 14.93 12.52
CA ILE A 137 0.78 14.56 11.82
C ILE A 137 1.53 13.48 12.59
N THR A 138 1.67 13.62 13.91
CA THR A 138 2.39 12.64 14.73
C THR A 138 1.65 11.30 14.82
N HIS A 139 0.32 11.27 14.82
CA HIS A 139 -0.46 10.04 14.66
C HIS A 139 -0.23 9.38 13.29
N TRP A 140 -0.18 10.17 12.21
CA TRP A 140 0.15 9.66 10.89
C TRP A 140 1.57 9.07 10.82
N ILE A 141 2.54 9.72 11.47
CA ILE A 141 3.91 9.18 11.61
C ILE A 141 3.92 7.91 12.47
N ALA A 142 3.15 7.85 13.55
CA ALA A 142 3.03 6.65 14.37
C ALA A 142 2.51 5.45 13.55
N ASN A 143 1.55 5.68 12.65
CA ASN A 143 1.10 4.65 11.72
C ASN A 143 2.23 4.19 10.79
N ILE A 144 3.02 5.12 10.23
CA ILE A 144 4.23 4.77 9.43
C ILE A 144 5.22 3.94 10.24
N LEU A 145 5.46 4.30 11.50
CA LEU A 145 6.36 3.56 12.37
C LEU A 145 5.88 2.13 12.61
N GLY A 146 4.57 1.90 12.66
CA GLY A 146 3.96 0.56 12.74
C GLY A 146 4.33 -0.37 11.57
N TRP A 147 4.65 0.19 10.40
CA TRP A 147 5.11 -0.53 9.21
C TRP A 147 6.62 -0.43 8.98
N SER A 148 7.33 0.25 9.88
CA SER A 148 8.76 0.47 9.80
C SER A 148 9.52 -0.53 10.69
N VAL A 149 10.81 -0.72 10.40
CA VAL A 149 11.71 -1.53 11.22
C VAL A 149 12.78 -0.63 11.83
N THR A 150 13.24 -0.98 13.03
CA THR A 150 14.35 -0.26 13.65
C THR A 150 15.62 -0.51 12.85
N LEU A 151 16.37 0.55 12.53
CA LEU A 151 17.67 0.41 11.88
C LEU A 151 18.70 -0.19 12.84
N ASP A 152 19.34 -1.26 12.40
CA ASP A 152 20.49 -1.90 13.02
C ASP A 152 21.48 -2.40 11.95
N GLN A 153 22.62 -2.94 12.38
CA GLN A 153 23.66 -3.41 11.47
C GLN A 153 23.19 -4.60 10.61
N ALA A 154 22.40 -5.51 11.18
CA ALA A 154 21.91 -6.69 10.47
C ALA A 154 20.99 -6.30 9.29
N TRP A 155 20.17 -5.27 9.47
CA TRP A 155 19.35 -4.72 8.41
C TRP A 155 20.20 -4.10 7.29
N ILE A 156 21.22 -3.31 7.64
CA ILE A 156 22.13 -2.67 6.67
C ILE A 156 22.87 -3.72 5.83
N ASP A 157 23.34 -4.79 6.47
CA ASP A 157 24.06 -5.86 5.81
C ASP A 157 23.17 -6.57 4.77
N ALA A 158 21.91 -6.85 5.14
CA ALA A 158 20.92 -7.50 4.29
C ALA A 158 20.34 -6.60 3.18
N TYR A 159 20.45 -5.28 3.31
CA TYR A 159 19.88 -4.33 2.36
C TYR A 159 20.56 -4.40 0.99
N ALA A 160 19.76 -4.46 -0.07
CA ALA A 160 20.23 -4.46 -1.46
C ALA A 160 20.27 -3.01 -2.00
N GLU A 161 21.48 -2.45 -2.06
CA GLU A 161 21.74 -1.13 -2.64
C GLU A 161 21.85 -1.22 -4.16
N ALA A 162 21.29 -0.23 -4.88
CA ALA A 162 21.37 -0.17 -6.33
C ALA A 162 22.80 0.19 -6.80
N GLU A 163 23.29 -0.53 -7.82
CA GLU A 163 24.57 -0.24 -8.44
C GLU A 163 24.63 1.20 -8.98
N THR A 164 25.77 1.87 -8.78
CA THR A 164 25.99 3.21 -9.32
C THR A 164 26.64 3.06 -10.70
N PRO A 165 26.06 3.60 -11.79
CA PRO A 165 26.72 3.53 -13.09
C PRO A 165 28.05 4.29 -13.03
N PRO A 166 29.16 3.75 -13.58
CA PRO A 166 30.40 4.51 -13.69
C PRO A 166 30.18 5.73 -14.60
N LEU A 167 30.70 6.89 -14.19
CA LEU A 167 30.70 8.12 -14.96
C LEU A 167 31.32 7.86 -16.35
N GLY A 168 30.52 8.01 -17.42
CA GLY A 168 31.01 8.08 -18.81
C GLY A 168 30.69 6.91 -19.74
N ALA A 169 29.88 5.92 -19.34
CA ALA A 169 29.47 4.88 -20.28
C ALA A 169 28.28 5.31 -21.15
N ALA A 170 28.48 5.33 -22.48
CA ALA A 170 27.40 5.44 -23.48
C ALA A 170 26.29 4.40 -23.21
N PRO A 171 25.01 4.68 -23.57
CA PRO A 171 23.89 3.83 -23.23
C PRO A 171 24.06 2.47 -23.90
N LYS A 172 24.57 1.49 -23.16
CA LYS A 172 24.49 0.10 -23.58
C LYS A 172 23.02 -0.28 -23.50
N LYS A 173 22.48 -0.80 -24.61
CA LYS A 173 21.15 -1.42 -24.66
C LYS A 173 20.97 -2.24 -23.39
N MET A 174 20.03 -1.82 -22.54
CA MET A 174 19.68 -2.50 -21.31
C MET A 174 19.50 -3.97 -21.65
N ARG A 175 20.44 -4.82 -21.21
CA ARG A 175 20.08 -6.19 -20.92
C ARG A 175 19.09 -6.06 -19.78
N ARG A 176 17.83 -6.42 -20.06
CA ARG A 176 16.78 -6.53 -19.04
C ARG A 176 17.39 -7.19 -17.81
N PRO A 177 17.37 -6.55 -16.63
CA PRO A 177 17.82 -7.21 -15.43
C PRO A 177 16.98 -8.48 -15.27
N LEU A 178 17.66 -9.59 -14.99
CA LEU A 178 16.99 -10.78 -14.49
C LEU A 178 16.23 -10.36 -13.22
N LEU A 179 14.91 -10.42 -13.27
CA LEU A 179 14.01 -10.16 -12.13
C LEU A 179 14.47 -11.03 -10.95
N ALA A 180 15.07 -10.40 -9.94
CA ALA A 180 15.28 -11.02 -8.66
C ALA A 180 13.95 -11.02 -7.90
N SER A 181 13.40 -12.22 -7.63
CA SER A 181 12.39 -12.54 -6.60
C SER A 181 10.99 -11.91 -6.64
N GLY A 182 10.52 -11.37 -7.77
CA GLY A 182 9.12 -10.93 -7.92
C GLY A 182 8.18 -12.05 -8.38
N LEU A 183 6.92 -12.01 -7.94
CA LEU A 183 5.87 -12.90 -8.46
C LEU A 183 5.59 -12.50 -9.92
N ILE A 184 5.78 -13.42 -10.87
CA ILE A 184 5.66 -13.13 -12.31
C ILE A 184 4.27 -13.53 -12.80
N PRO A 185 3.50 -12.61 -13.41
CA PRO A 185 2.23 -12.96 -14.04
C PRO A 185 2.37 -14.06 -15.11
N PRO A 186 1.48 -15.07 -15.14
CA PRO A 186 1.66 -16.24 -15.98
C PRO A 186 1.54 -15.94 -17.47
N ARG A 187 2.41 -16.53 -18.31
CA ARG A 187 2.29 -16.48 -19.77
C ARG A 187 2.10 -17.89 -20.32
N PHE A 188 1.02 -18.10 -21.07
CA PHE A 188 0.68 -19.41 -21.65
C PHE A 188 -0.16 -19.23 -22.93
N PRO A 189 -0.29 -20.25 -23.80
CA PRO A 189 -0.99 -20.12 -25.09
C PRO A 189 -2.45 -19.65 -25.00
N GLY A 190 -3.12 -19.87 -23.85
CA GLY A 190 -4.50 -19.43 -23.62
C GLY A 190 -4.65 -18.02 -23.01
N LEU A 191 -3.56 -17.27 -22.84
CA LEU A 191 -3.57 -15.95 -22.19
C LEU A 191 -4.56 -14.97 -22.85
N ALA A 192 -4.50 -14.83 -24.18
CA ALA A 192 -5.36 -13.88 -24.90
C ALA A 192 -6.85 -14.25 -24.79
N ALA A 193 -7.17 -15.54 -24.82
CA ALA A 193 -8.54 -16.02 -24.68
C ALA A 193 -9.07 -15.78 -23.26
N ALA A 194 -8.26 -16.02 -22.22
CA ALA A 194 -8.62 -15.73 -20.85
C ALA A 194 -8.88 -14.22 -20.64
N LEU A 195 -8.02 -13.36 -21.17
CA LEU A 195 -8.24 -11.91 -21.12
C LEU A 195 -9.55 -11.50 -21.80
N ALA A 196 -9.82 -12.03 -22.99
CA ALA A 196 -11.06 -11.75 -23.72
C ALA A 196 -12.31 -12.18 -22.91
N GLU A 197 -12.29 -13.39 -22.35
CA GLU A 197 -13.40 -13.91 -21.54
C GLU A 197 -13.69 -13.02 -20.32
N ARG A 198 -12.64 -12.57 -19.60
CA ARG A 198 -12.86 -11.68 -18.45
C ARG A 198 -13.36 -10.30 -18.88
N LYS A 199 -12.86 -9.76 -19.99
CA LYS A 199 -13.33 -8.48 -20.55
C LYS A 199 -14.81 -8.54 -20.94
N ASP A 200 -15.25 -9.63 -21.56
CA ASP A 200 -16.65 -9.83 -21.91
C ASP A 200 -17.54 -9.85 -20.67
N LYS A 201 -17.12 -10.53 -19.59
CA LYS A 201 -17.86 -10.55 -18.32
C LYS A 201 -17.92 -9.18 -17.65
N ALA A 202 -16.82 -8.43 -17.65
CA ALA A 202 -16.79 -7.07 -17.11
C ALA A 202 -17.70 -6.13 -17.92
N ALA A 203 -17.70 -6.26 -19.25
CA ALA A 203 -18.58 -5.51 -20.14
C ALA A 203 -20.07 -5.87 -19.92
N ALA A 204 -20.38 -7.14 -19.66
CA ALA A 204 -21.74 -7.59 -19.33
C ALA A 204 -22.24 -7.06 -17.97
N PHE A 205 -21.33 -6.83 -17.01
CA PHE A 205 -21.69 -6.25 -15.71
C PHE A 205 -21.99 -4.75 -15.78
N ALA A 206 -21.30 -4.02 -16.67
CA ALA A 206 -21.36 -2.56 -16.73
C ALA A 206 -22.79 -1.97 -16.80
N PRO A 207 -23.75 -2.52 -17.58
CA PRO A 207 -25.11 -1.99 -17.65
C PRO A 207 -25.93 -2.12 -16.37
N ILE A 208 -25.65 -3.14 -15.54
CA ILE A 208 -26.40 -3.43 -14.31
C ILE A 208 -25.70 -2.91 -13.04
N ARG A 209 -24.47 -2.41 -13.17
CA ARG A 209 -23.61 -2.01 -12.05
C ARG A 209 -24.31 -1.01 -11.11
N ASP A 210 -24.88 0.05 -11.68
CA ASP A 210 -25.47 1.14 -10.88
C ASP A 210 -26.79 0.73 -10.24
N GLU A 211 -27.63 -0.05 -10.94
CA GLU A 211 -28.86 -0.64 -10.38
C GLU A 211 -28.52 -1.57 -9.21
N PHE A 212 -27.50 -2.42 -9.38
CA PHE A 212 -27.06 -3.34 -8.36
C PHE A 212 -26.45 -2.61 -7.15
N GLU A 213 -25.66 -1.55 -7.36
CA GLU A 213 -25.15 -0.70 -6.28
C GLU A 213 -26.30 -0.04 -5.51
N GLN A 214 -27.33 0.45 -6.20
CA GLN A 214 -28.51 1.02 -5.56
C GLN A 214 -29.24 -0.03 -4.72
N LEU A 215 -29.40 -1.25 -5.24
CA LEU A 215 -30.03 -2.35 -4.52
C LEU A 215 -29.24 -2.74 -3.26
N LEU A 216 -27.91 -2.79 -3.33
CA LEU A 216 -27.02 -2.99 -2.16
C LEU A 216 -27.29 -1.93 -1.10
N ARG A 217 -27.34 -0.65 -1.50
CA ARG A 217 -27.59 0.47 -0.58
C ARG A 217 -28.98 0.38 0.08
N GLN A 218 -30.00 0.02 -0.68
CA GLN A 218 -31.36 -0.19 -0.17
C GLN A 218 -31.45 -1.37 0.81
N CYS A 219 -30.73 -2.46 0.56
CA CYS A 219 -30.68 -3.57 1.51
C CYS A 219 -29.89 -3.21 2.78
N ALA A 220 -28.79 -2.46 2.62
CA ALA A 220 -27.94 -2.03 3.73
C ALA A 220 -28.68 -1.09 4.71
N ASN A 221 -29.51 -0.19 4.19
CA ASN A 221 -30.24 0.80 4.98
C ASN A 221 -31.67 0.36 5.37
N GLY A 222 -32.08 -0.86 5.00
CA GLY A 222 -33.39 -1.43 5.32
C GLY A 222 -34.56 -0.91 4.48
N GLN A 223 -34.31 -0.17 3.39
CA GLN A 223 -35.34 0.21 2.42
C GLN A 223 -35.87 -0.99 1.62
N THR A 224 -35.03 -2.00 1.40
CA THR A 224 -35.39 -3.29 0.80
C THR A 224 -35.06 -4.40 1.79
N SER A 225 -35.93 -5.41 1.92
CA SER A 225 -35.67 -6.55 2.80
C SER A 225 -34.54 -7.45 2.27
N GLU A 226 -33.88 -8.18 3.16
CA GLU A 226 -32.90 -9.19 2.76
C GLU A 226 -33.49 -10.30 1.87
N ASP A 227 -34.77 -10.64 2.02
CA ASP A 227 -35.45 -11.59 1.14
C ASP A 227 -35.60 -11.07 -0.28
N THR A 228 -36.00 -9.82 -0.44
CA THR A 228 -36.13 -9.19 -1.76
C THR A 228 -34.76 -9.03 -2.41
N PHE A 229 -33.73 -8.66 -1.65
CA PHE A 229 -32.35 -8.61 -2.13
C PHE A 229 -31.87 -9.98 -2.62
N TYR A 230 -32.07 -11.02 -1.80
CA TYR A 230 -31.66 -12.38 -2.14
C TYR A 230 -32.43 -12.94 -3.36
N ALA A 231 -33.72 -12.66 -3.48
CA ALA A 231 -34.51 -13.04 -4.66
C ALA A 231 -33.96 -12.39 -5.93
N TRP A 232 -33.63 -11.09 -5.89
CA TRP A 232 -32.98 -10.41 -7.01
C TRP A 232 -31.63 -11.06 -7.35
N LEU A 233 -30.81 -11.42 -6.35
CA LEU A 233 -29.54 -12.11 -6.60
C LEU A 233 -29.73 -13.47 -7.30
N ILE A 234 -30.73 -14.25 -6.91
CA ILE A 234 -31.02 -15.52 -7.59
C ILE A 234 -31.42 -15.26 -9.05
N GLU A 235 -32.32 -14.33 -9.27
CA GLU A 235 -32.90 -14.05 -10.59
C GLU A 235 -31.90 -13.38 -11.53
N ASN A 236 -30.96 -12.58 -11.02
CA ASN A 236 -30.07 -11.77 -11.85
C ASN A 236 -28.62 -12.25 -11.75
N TRP A 237 -28.10 -12.52 -10.56
CA TRP A 237 -26.68 -12.87 -10.37
C TRP A 237 -26.34 -14.34 -10.69
N ASN A 238 -27.33 -15.23 -10.67
CA ASN A 238 -27.08 -16.65 -10.98
C ASN A 238 -26.89 -16.92 -12.49
N HIS A 239 -27.04 -15.89 -13.33
CA HIS A 239 -26.72 -15.95 -14.76
C HIS A 239 -25.20 -15.86 -15.02
N THR A 240 -24.74 -16.46 -16.11
CA THR A 240 -23.30 -16.68 -16.38
C THR A 240 -22.56 -15.48 -16.98
N GLU A 241 -23.30 -14.47 -17.42
CA GLU A 241 -22.79 -13.43 -18.33
C GLU A 241 -21.83 -12.46 -17.64
N TRP A 242 -22.13 -11.99 -16.44
CA TRP A 242 -21.23 -11.10 -15.66
C TRP A 242 -20.52 -11.80 -14.52
N LYS A 243 -21.01 -12.96 -14.07
CA LYS A 243 -20.47 -13.67 -12.90
C LYS A 243 -19.00 -14.07 -13.10
N PHE A 244 -18.15 -13.74 -12.12
CA PHE A 244 -16.72 -14.00 -12.19
C PHE A 244 -16.32 -15.36 -11.61
N GLN A 245 -17.10 -15.94 -10.68
CA GLN A 245 -16.82 -17.24 -10.09
C GLN A 245 -17.99 -18.23 -10.16
N GLY A 246 -17.81 -19.45 -9.66
CA GLY A 246 -18.87 -20.46 -9.61
C GLY A 246 -19.98 -20.15 -8.60
N SER A 247 -20.81 -21.13 -8.25
CA SER A 247 -21.97 -20.95 -7.35
C SER A 247 -21.63 -20.78 -5.86
N GLY A 248 -20.47 -20.20 -5.53
CA GLY A 248 -20.03 -19.98 -4.14
C GLY A 248 -21.03 -19.15 -3.32
N ILE A 249 -21.61 -18.11 -3.93
CA ILE A 249 -22.64 -17.26 -3.32
C ILE A 249 -23.92 -18.04 -2.97
N PHE A 250 -24.23 -19.12 -3.71
CA PHE A 250 -25.47 -19.89 -3.56
C PHE A 250 -25.23 -21.31 -3.01
N ARG A 251 -24.06 -21.56 -2.42
CA ARG A 251 -23.70 -22.89 -1.89
C ARG A 251 -24.41 -23.20 -0.57
N HIS A 252 -24.82 -22.16 0.16
CA HIS A 252 -25.47 -22.28 1.47
C HIS A 252 -26.94 -21.85 1.37
N PRO A 253 -27.81 -22.34 2.27
CA PRO A 253 -29.19 -21.88 2.34
C PRO A 253 -29.26 -20.36 2.58
N ARG A 254 -30.29 -19.69 2.07
CA ARG A 254 -30.54 -18.24 2.27
C ARG A 254 -30.31 -17.78 3.70
N ALA A 255 -30.78 -18.55 4.68
CA ALA A 255 -30.76 -18.23 6.10
C ALA A 255 -29.36 -18.33 6.75
N ALA A 256 -28.36 -18.86 6.05
CA ALA A 256 -26.97 -18.93 6.53
C ALA A 256 -26.24 -17.58 6.42
N THR A 257 -26.88 -16.55 5.86
CA THR A 257 -26.31 -15.22 5.68
C THR A 257 -27.33 -14.15 6.02
N ASP A 258 -26.94 -13.24 6.91
CA ASP A 258 -27.57 -11.95 7.16
C ASP A 258 -27.17 -11.03 6.00
N TRP A 259 -28.06 -10.88 5.02
CA TRP A 259 -27.74 -10.17 3.79
C TRP A 259 -27.69 -8.67 4.00
N SER A 260 -28.47 -8.15 4.96
CA SER A 260 -28.39 -6.74 5.35
C SER A 260 -27.02 -6.41 5.94
N LEU A 261 -26.50 -7.25 6.84
CA LEU A 261 -25.14 -7.10 7.38
C LEU A 261 -24.07 -7.15 6.27
N LEU A 262 -24.21 -8.09 5.33
CA LEU A 262 -23.28 -8.23 4.21
C LEU A 262 -23.31 -7.01 3.26
N CYS A 263 -24.50 -6.47 2.99
CA CYS A 263 -24.66 -5.25 2.19
C CYS A 263 -24.10 -4.02 2.91
N GLN A 264 -24.31 -3.91 4.23
CA GLN A 264 -23.74 -2.81 5.04
C GLN A 264 -22.22 -2.78 4.95
N ALA A 265 -21.57 -3.93 5.13
CA ALA A 265 -20.13 -4.07 5.00
C ALA A 265 -19.63 -3.65 3.60
N LEU A 266 -20.30 -4.11 2.54
CA LEU A 266 -19.91 -3.75 1.17
C LEU A 266 -20.11 -2.26 0.87
N VAL A 267 -21.23 -1.67 1.31
CA VAL A 267 -21.48 -0.23 1.13
C VAL A 267 -20.45 0.60 1.89
N ALA A 268 -20.07 0.21 3.11
CA ALA A 268 -19.00 0.87 3.86
C ALA A 268 -17.66 0.86 3.10
N ILE A 269 -17.35 -0.23 2.40
CA ILE A 269 -16.17 -0.31 1.54
C ILE A 269 -16.31 0.58 0.29
N ILE A 270 -17.47 0.58 -0.36
CA ILE A 270 -17.72 1.37 -1.58
C ILE A 270 -17.58 2.86 -1.29
N ASP A 271 -18.14 3.33 -0.18
CA ASP A 271 -18.11 4.74 0.23
C ASP A 271 -16.74 5.17 0.78
N CYS A 272 -15.84 4.22 1.03
CA CYS A 272 -14.52 4.51 1.55
C CYS A 272 -13.61 5.14 0.49
N ALA A 273 -12.91 6.21 0.87
CA ALA A 273 -11.87 6.81 0.04
C ALA A 273 -10.77 5.78 -0.28
N GLY A 274 -10.29 5.78 -1.53
CA GLY A 274 -9.34 4.76 -2.01
C GLY A 274 -8.11 4.55 -1.13
N ALA A 275 -7.54 5.64 -0.58
CA ALA A 275 -6.37 5.56 0.30
C ALA A 275 -6.60 4.80 1.63
N LYS A 276 -7.86 4.55 2.02
CA LYS A 276 -8.23 3.81 3.24
C LYS A 276 -8.97 2.50 2.94
N ARG A 277 -9.16 2.16 1.66
CA ARG A 277 -10.05 1.06 1.27
C ARG A 277 -9.52 -0.31 1.71
N ASP A 278 -8.21 -0.55 1.65
CA ASP A 278 -7.61 -1.80 2.16
C ASP A 278 -7.89 -2.01 3.64
N GLN A 279 -7.75 -0.95 4.44
CA GLN A 279 -8.08 -0.98 5.87
C GLN A 279 -9.57 -1.23 6.09
N MET A 280 -10.45 -0.60 5.30
CA MET A 280 -11.89 -0.82 5.40
C MET A 280 -12.28 -2.24 5.02
N VAL A 281 -11.76 -2.78 3.92
CA VAL A 281 -11.98 -4.17 3.49
C VAL A 281 -11.54 -5.14 4.59
N GLN A 282 -10.37 -4.93 5.20
CA GLN A 282 -9.91 -5.75 6.32
C GLN A 282 -10.91 -5.70 7.49
N ILE A 283 -11.26 -4.51 7.98
CA ILE A 283 -12.15 -4.31 9.13
C ILE A 283 -13.51 -4.96 8.90
N GLU A 284 -14.13 -4.69 7.75
CA GLU A 284 -15.46 -5.19 7.43
C GLU A 284 -15.45 -6.72 7.22
N TYR A 285 -14.42 -7.24 6.56
CA TYR A 285 -14.29 -8.70 6.38
C TYR A 285 -14.11 -9.42 7.72
N ASP A 286 -13.24 -8.91 8.60
CA ASP A 286 -13.02 -9.49 9.92
C ASP A 286 -14.24 -9.37 10.83
N THR A 287 -15.02 -8.29 10.69
CA THR A 287 -16.30 -8.13 11.39
C THR A 287 -17.32 -9.16 10.92
N LEU A 288 -17.42 -9.38 9.60
CA LEU A 288 -18.29 -10.42 9.02
C LEU A 288 -17.85 -11.82 9.47
N GLU A 289 -16.55 -12.11 9.46
CA GLU A 289 -15.96 -13.37 9.95
C GLU A 289 -16.33 -13.60 11.42
N ALA A 290 -16.03 -12.64 12.29
CA ALA A 290 -16.28 -12.72 13.73
C ALA A 290 -17.77 -12.83 14.06
N SER A 291 -18.65 -12.28 13.22
CA SER A 291 -20.09 -12.35 13.45
C SER A 291 -20.65 -13.76 13.33
N GLY A 292 -20.03 -14.63 12.53
CA GLY A 292 -20.57 -15.95 12.20
C GLY A 292 -21.92 -15.93 11.45
N ARG A 293 -22.37 -14.75 10.98
CA ARG A 293 -23.69 -14.55 10.34
C ARG A 293 -23.60 -14.30 8.84
N ALA A 294 -22.43 -14.44 8.24
CA ALA A 294 -22.20 -14.15 6.83
C ALA A 294 -21.42 -15.29 6.16
N GLU A 295 -22.06 -16.46 6.03
CA GLU A 295 -21.38 -17.68 5.56
C GLU A 295 -20.77 -17.52 4.16
N VAL A 296 -21.45 -16.82 3.26
CA VAL A 296 -20.99 -16.62 1.87
C VAL A 296 -20.07 -15.41 1.69
N ARG A 297 -19.66 -14.72 2.78
CA ARG A 297 -18.87 -13.48 2.77
C ARG A 297 -17.68 -13.54 1.81
N LYS A 298 -16.95 -14.67 1.80
CA LYS A 298 -15.76 -14.83 0.96
C LYS A 298 -16.09 -14.77 -0.53
N ALA A 299 -17.06 -15.56 -0.96
CA ALA A 299 -17.46 -15.58 -2.36
C ALA A 299 -18.06 -14.22 -2.74
N PHE A 300 -19.04 -13.76 -1.97
CA PHE A 300 -19.77 -12.54 -2.30
C PHE A 300 -18.86 -11.30 -2.30
N ILE A 301 -18.23 -10.96 -1.16
CA ILE A 301 -17.45 -9.72 -1.02
C ILE A 301 -16.33 -9.67 -2.05
N THR A 302 -15.56 -10.75 -2.24
CA THR A 302 -14.39 -10.67 -3.13
C THR A 302 -14.76 -10.60 -4.61
N GLU A 303 -15.93 -11.13 -5.01
CA GLU A 303 -16.46 -10.90 -6.36
C GLU A 303 -17.01 -9.49 -6.54
N MET A 304 -17.74 -8.96 -5.55
CA MET A 304 -18.20 -7.58 -5.62
C MET A 304 -17.02 -6.60 -5.69
N LEU A 305 -15.98 -6.80 -4.86
CA LEU A 305 -14.78 -5.97 -4.91
C LEU A 305 -14.05 -6.06 -6.25
N CYS A 306 -13.98 -7.25 -6.84
CA CYS A 306 -13.39 -7.45 -8.17
C CYS A 306 -14.21 -6.74 -9.27
N HIS A 307 -15.53 -6.61 -9.10
CA HIS A 307 -16.37 -5.82 -10.01
C HIS A 307 -16.29 -4.30 -9.79
N PHE A 308 -16.36 -3.84 -8.54
CA PHE A 308 -16.42 -2.41 -8.21
C PHE A 308 -15.04 -1.74 -8.24
N PHE A 309 -13.98 -2.49 -7.95
CA PHE A 309 -12.60 -2.01 -7.83
C PHE A 309 -11.63 -3.01 -8.49
N PRO A 310 -11.77 -3.25 -9.81
CA PRO A 310 -11.02 -4.29 -10.53
C PRO A 310 -9.49 -4.08 -10.51
N ASP A 311 -9.03 -2.84 -10.29
CA ASP A 311 -7.62 -2.49 -10.18
C ASP A 311 -7.01 -2.82 -8.80
N ASP A 312 -7.85 -2.92 -7.77
CA ASP A 312 -7.41 -3.01 -6.37
C ASP A 312 -7.54 -4.44 -5.82
N TYR A 313 -8.58 -5.18 -6.23
CA TYR A 313 -8.95 -6.45 -5.61
C TYR A 313 -9.21 -7.58 -6.61
N PRO A 314 -8.52 -8.73 -6.46
CA PRO A 314 -8.85 -9.94 -7.20
C PRO A 314 -9.86 -10.80 -6.43
N LEU A 315 -10.39 -11.83 -7.09
CA LEU A 315 -11.18 -12.88 -6.41
C LEU A 315 -10.36 -13.63 -5.35
N TRP A 316 -10.93 -13.93 -4.18
CA TRP A 316 -10.29 -14.84 -3.23
C TRP A 316 -10.73 -16.29 -3.43
N ASN A 317 -10.15 -16.94 -4.45
CA ASN A 317 -10.54 -18.28 -4.88
C ASN A 317 -9.38 -19.30 -4.80
N ALA A 318 -9.67 -20.58 -5.05
CA ALA A 318 -8.66 -21.63 -5.06
C ALA A 318 -7.52 -21.38 -6.07
N PRO A 319 -7.77 -20.98 -7.33
CA PRO A 319 -6.71 -20.72 -8.30
C PRO A 319 -5.65 -19.71 -7.85
N ILE A 320 -6.04 -18.57 -7.26
CA ILE A 320 -5.04 -17.60 -6.78
C ILE A 320 -4.22 -18.19 -5.64
N ASN A 321 -4.86 -18.86 -4.69
CA ASN A 321 -4.13 -19.51 -3.60
C ASN A 321 -3.18 -20.60 -4.11
N THR A 322 -3.61 -21.39 -5.10
CA THR A 322 -2.80 -22.42 -5.75
C THR A 322 -1.63 -21.79 -6.47
N TRP A 323 -1.85 -20.77 -7.30
CA TRP A 323 -0.76 -20.06 -7.98
C TRP A 323 0.26 -19.49 -7.00
N LEU A 324 -0.17 -18.74 -5.97
CA LEU A 324 0.73 -18.23 -4.93
C LEU A 324 1.50 -19.35 -4.21
N ARG A 325 0.90 -20.53 -4.05
CA ARG A 325 1.55 -21.68 -3.42
C ARG A 325 2.61 -22.30 -4.32
N GLU A 326 2.25 -22.58 -5.57
CA GLU A 326 3.15 -23.22 -6.53
C GLU A 326 4.32 -22.30 -6.89
N GLU A 327 4.11 -20.98 -6.92
CA GLU A 327 5.16 -19.97 -7.08
C GLU A 327 5.95 -19.72 -5.77
N GLY A 328 5.59 -20.37 -4.66
CA GLY A 328 6.33 -20.32 -3.39
C GLY A 328 6.09 -19.08 -2.53
N PHE A 329 5.15 -18.21 -2.90
CA PHE A 329 4.83 -16.96 -2.21
C PHE A 329 4.01 -17.14 -0.94
N THR A 330 3.24 -18.23 -0.81
CA THR A 330 2.47 -18.48 0.43
C THR A 330 3.36 -18.62 1.67
N LYS A 331 4.62 -19.01 1.53
CA LYS A 331 5.60 -19.07 2.62
C LYS A 331 6.04 -17.69 3.14
N GLN A 332 5.83 -16.65 2.34
CA GLN A 332 6.16 -15.26 2.68
C GLN A 332 5.01 -14.56 3.42
N ARG A 333 3.81 -15.17 3.45
CA ARG A 333 2.67 -14.61 4.18
C ARG A 333 2.96 -14.59 5.68
N PRO A 334 2.80 -13.44 6.36
CA PRO A 334 2.92 -13.38 7.81
C PRO A 334 2.01 -14.40 8.51
N ARG A 335 2.46 -14.90 9.66
CA ARG A 335 1.68 -15.81 10.49
C ARG A 335 0.73 -15.01 11.39
N GLY A 336 -0.39 -15.63 11.77
CA GLY A 336 -1.34 -15.04 12.73
C GLY A 336 -2.31 -14.02 12.14
N LEU A 337 -2.28 -13.79 10.82
CA LEU A 337 -3.19 -12.87 10.15
C LEU A 337 -4.66 -13.30 10.33
N SER A 338 -5.55 -12.31 10.47
CA SER A 338 -6.99 -12.46 10.33
C SER A 338 -7.40 -12.88 8.90
N GLU A 339 -8.67 -13.20 8.67
CA GLU A 339 -9.12 -13.54 7.31
C GLU A 339 -9.10 -12.30 6.39
N GLY A 340 -9.48 -11.13 6.88
CA GLY A 340 -9.36 -9.86 6.17
C GLY A 340 -7.90 -9.54 5.83
N GLU A 341 -6.98 -9.69 6.77
CA GLU A 341 -5.55 -9.48 6.54
C GLU A 341 -4.97 -10.47 5.50
N LYS A 342 -5.41 -11.74 5.53
CA LYS A 342 -5.02 -12.72 4.50
C LYS A 342 -5.47 -12.30 3.12
N TYR A 343 -6.68 -11.75 3.00
CA TYR A 343 -7.20 -11.27 1.73
C TYR A 343 -6.45 -10.05 1.22
N ILE A 344 -6.20 -9.06 2.08
CA ILE A 344 -5.42 -7.86 1.72
C ILE A 344 -4.01 -8.24 1.30
N TRP A 345 -3.34 -9.12 2.06
CA TRP A 345 -2.02 -9.62 1.70
C TRP A 345 -2.02 -10.27 0.30
N LEU A 346 -3.03 -11.10 0.01
CA LEU A 346 -3.20 -11.72 -1.30
C LEU A 346 -3.38 -10.66 -2.40
N ALA A 347 -4.29 -9.70 -2.20
CA ALA A 347 -4.52 -8.62 -3.16
C ALA A 347 -3.24 -7.79 -3.42
N GLN A 348 -2.44 -7.54 -2.38
CA GLN A 348 -1.13 -6.88 -2.50
C GLN A 348 -0.16 -7.70 -3.36
N GLN A 349 -0.11 -9.04 -3.19
CA GLN A 349 0.76 -9.89 -4.02
C GLN A 349 0.37 -9.83 -5.50
N VAL A 350 -0.94 -9.87 -5.80
CA VAL A 350 -1.43 -9.80 -7.19
C VAL A 350 -1.18 -8.42 -7.80
N ARG A 351 -1.38 -7.33 -7.03
CA ARG A 351 -1.02 -5.96 -7.46
C ARG A 351 0.46 -5.84 -7.79
N ALA A 352 1.32 -6.30 -6.89
CA ALA A 352 2.76 -6.26 -7.07
C ALA A 352 3.20 -7.06 -8.30
N ALA A 353 2.59 -8.23 -8.55
CA ALA A 353 2.88 -9.04 -9.73
C ALA A 353 2.55 -8.30 -11.03
N LEU A 354 1.38 -7.64 -11.09
CA LEU A 354 0.98 -6.88 -12.29
C LEU A 354 1.87 -5.63 -12.48
N GLN A 355 2.14 -4.89 -11.40
CA GLN A 355 2.98 -3.68 -11.44
C GLN A 355 4.43 -3.97 -11.81
N ALA A 356 4.96 -5.14 -11.45
CA ALA A 356 6.32 -5.56 -11.79
C ALA A 356 6.52 -5.84 -13.29
N ASP A 357 5.44 -5.97 -14.06
CA ASP A 357 5.47 -6.25 -15.50
C ASP A 357 4.57 -5.26 -16.28
N PRO A 358 5.02 -4.01 -16.50
CA PRO A 358 4.22 -2.98 -17.16
C PRO A 358 3.83 -3.30 -18.61
N ASP A 359 4.53 -4.24 -19.25
CA ASP A 359 4.25 -4.72 -20.60
C ASP A 359 3.25 -5.90 -20.61
N TYR A 360 2.75 -6.32 -19.43
CA TYR A 360 1.82 -7.43 -19.31
C TYR A 360 0.43 -7.05 -19.85
N PRO A 361 -0.25 -7.94 -20.59
CA PRO A 361 -1.47 -7.57 -21.33
C PRO A 361 -2.75 -7.43 -20.48
N ALA A 362 -2.73 -7.86 -19.22
CA ALA A 362 -3.85 -7.61 -18.29
C ALA A 362 -3.83 -6.14 -17.84
N GLN A 363 -4.97 -5.47 -17.84
CA GLN A 363 -5.06 -4.05 -17.45
C GLN A 363 -5.30 -3.85 -15.96
N ASN A 364 -5.87 -4.86 -15.29
CA ASN A 364 -6.29 -4.80 -13.89
C ASN A 364 -6.24 -6.20 -13.25
N LEU A 365 -6.55 -6.28 -11.96
CA LEU A 365 -6.47 -7.55 -11.22
C LEU A 365 -7.62 -8.50 -11.55
N ALA A 366 -8.79 -8.00 -11.94
CA ALA A 366 -9.89 -8.83 -12.40
C ALA A 366 -9.48 -9.66 -13.63
N GLU A 367 -8.81 -9.02 -14.59
CA GLU A 367 -8.19 -9.68 -15.76
C GLU A 367 -7.12 -10.67 -15.34
N LEU A 368 -6.19 -10.25 -14.47
CA LEU A 368 -5.09 -11.10 -14.03
C LEU A 368 -5.58 -12.33 -13.25
N ASP A 369 -6.61 -12.22 -12.40
CA ASP A 369 -7.12 -13.34 -11.64
C ASP A 369 -7.74 -14.45 -12.51
N HIS A 370 -8.36 -14.08 -13.62
CA HIS A 370 -8.94 -15.04 -14.57
C HIS A 370 -7.84 -15.72 -15.38
N VAL A 371 -6.82 -14.94 -15.74
CA VAL A 371 -5.63 -15.46 -16.38
C VAL A 371 -4.92 -16.47 -15.46
N ILE A 372 -4.83 -16.20 -14.16
CA ILE A 372 -4.32 -17.14 -13.15
C ILE A 372 -5.18 -18.40 -13.09
N TRP A 373 -6.52 -18.27 -13.11
CA TRP A 373 -7.42 -19.42 -13.16
C TRP A 373 -7.18 -20.30 -14.39
N ALA A 374 -7.13 -19.70 -15.58
CA ALA A 374 -6.89 -20.42 -16.83
C ALA A 374 -5.48 -21.03 -16.87
N TYR A 375 -4.50 -20.35 -16.29
CA TYR A 375 -3.13 -20.85 -16.15
C TYR A 375 -3.06 -22.07 -15.23
N CYS A 376 -3.69 -22.04 -14.05
CA CYS A 376 -3.76 -23.20 -13.16
C CYS A 376 -4.35 -24.42 -13.88
N ARG A 377 -5.43 -24.23 -14.67
CA ARG A 377 -5.99 -25.31 -15.50
C ARG A 377 -5.01 -25.81 -16.56
N HIS A 378 -4.32 -24.91 -17.25
CA HIS A 378 -3.31 -25.26 -18.25
C HIS A 378 -2.15 -26.07 -17.63
N ARG A 379 -1.77 -25.75 -16.39
CA ARG A 379 -0.71 -26.45 -15.64
C ARG A 379 -1.18 -27.74 -14.97
N GLY A 380 -2.48 -28.02 -14.97
CA GLY A 380 -3.06 -29.15 -14.23
C GLY A 380 -2.98 -28.98 -12.71
N TRP A 381 -2.87 -27.73 -12.23
CA TRP A 381 -2.87 -27.41 -10.80
C TRP A 381 -4.31 -27.36 -10.30
N THR A 382 -4.65 -28.28 -9.40
CA THR A 382 -5.99 -28.43 -8.81
C THR A 382 -6.18 -27.61 -7.55
#